data_AF-A0A969I2B2-F1
#
_entry.id   AF-A0A969I2B2-F1
#
_cell.length_a   1.000
_cell.length_b   1.000
_cell.length_c   1.000
_cell.angle_alpha   90.00
_cell.angle_beta   90.00
_cell.angle_gamma   90.00
#
_symmetry.space_group_name_H-M   'P 1'
#
loop_
_entity.id
_entity.type
_entity.pdbx_description
1 polymer ?
#
loop_
_entity_poly.entity_id
_entity_poly.type
_entity_poly.pdbx_seq_one_letter_code
_entity_poly.pdbx_strand_id
1 'polypeptide(L)'
;MTHRQATHYSNPARIAIPADPEVNSTEPDDVLVFYTTLSGSAWTLGYAVPAANLRASLMPLNAGAAVMALLLASSLGLLCWSFWCQHQRLERDNATLEQRVTERTAELQGALQTLQNTQIQLVQGEKMAALGQLVAGIAHEINNPTNFIYGNVTHARQYLDELNRLLTALLPLARQSNPEMVAALVADVELDFLQGDFAKLLTSMQHGAERTRNIVLSLRNFARLDEAPQKAVNLHDGIDQTLTLLSNRLKHGVKVIRNYGNLPLMECYPSQLNQVFMNLLVNALDAMEAASTSQPTLTITTGCVAGEQMVLSFSDNGPGIPPEQQARIFDPFFTTKAVGKGTGLGLAISHQIVVEQHAGKLYLESSPVGTTFTLELPLQPTQSLAHNQTVSLLPSLAVKTG
;
A
#
# COMPACT_ATOMS: atom_id res chain seq x y z
N MET A 1 -59.76 -3.01 8.09
CA MET A 1 -60.73 -3.88 7.38
C MET A 1 -60.25 -5.31 7.47
N THR A 2 -61.19 -6.28 7.44
CA THR A 2 -61.14 -7.72 7.88
C THR A 2 -61.11 -7.90 9.41
N HIS A 3 -62.23 -8.06 10.16
CA HIS A 3 -63.20 -9.20 10.29
C HIS A 3 -62.52 -10.55 10.57
N ARG A 4 -62.88 -11.44 11.51
CA ARG A 4 -64.13 -11.83 12.25
C ARG A 4 -63.71 -12.70 13.47
N GLN A 5 -64.26 -12.52 14.68
CA GLN A 5 -65.43 -13.20 15.33
C GLN A 5 -65.29 -14.70 15.72
N ALA A 6 -65.54 -15.02 17.01
CA ALA A 6 -66.40 -16.10 17.56
C ALA A 6 -66.05 -16.33 19.06
N THR A 7 -66.89 -16.63 20.06
CA THR A 7 -68.35 -16.75 20.27
C THR A 7 -68.58 -16.97 21.78
N HIS A 8 -69.66 -16.41 22.35
CA HIS A 8 -70.23 -16.72 23.67
C HIS A 8 -71.04 -18.03 23.66
N TYR A 9 -71.13 -18.76 24.79
CA TYR A 9 -72.34 -19.51 25.18
C TYR A 9 -72.41 -19.76 26.70
N SER A 10 -73.65 -19.92 27.16
CA SER A 10 -74.22 -19.78 28.51
C SER A 10 -74.61 -21.11 29.21
N ASN A 11 -74.93 -20.97 30.50
CA ASN A 11 -75.21 -21.89 31.64
C ASN A 11 -76.47 -22.84 31.51
N PRO A 12 -76.97 -23.52 32.58
CA PRO A 12 -76.80 -24.93 33.03
C PRO A 12 -78.10 -25.82 32.96
N ALA A 13 -78.05 -27.07 33.45
CA ALA A 13 -79.25 -27.88 33.73
C ALA A 13 -79.21 -28.55 35.13
N ARG A 14 -80.26 -28.31 35.93
CA ARG A 14 -80.63 -28.99 37.19
C ARG A 14 -81.63 -30.12 36.88
N ILE A 15 -81.55 -31.24 37.61
CA ILE A 15 -82.64 -32.22 37.76
C ILE A 15 -83.05 -32.24 39.23
N ALA A 16 -84.36 -32.17 39.49
CA ALA A 16 -85.02 -32.13 40.79
C ALA A 16 -85.88 -33.40 41.01
N ILE A 17 -86.57 -33.46 42.17
CA ILE A 17 -87.78 -34.25 42.57
C ILE A 17 -87.47 -35.28 43.70
N PRO A 18 -88.30 -35.47 44.75
CA PRO A 18 -89.23 -34.54 45.43
C PRO A 18 -89.33 -34.68 46.99
N ALA A 19 -89.97 -33.66 47.58
CA ALA A 19 -90.98 -33.63 48.67
C ALA A 19 -90.78 -34.33 50.05
N ASP A 20 -90.78 -33.45 51.06
CA ASP A 20 -91.18 -33.54 52.47
C ASP A 20 -92.35 -34.49 52.83
N PRO A 21 -92.43 -34.96 54.10
CA PRO A 21 -93.13 -34.17 55.14
C PRO A 21 -92.42 -34.09 56.51
N GLU A 22 -92.26 -32.85 56.97
CA GLU A 22 -92.33 -32.33 58.35
C GLU A 22 -92.06 -33.30 59.53
N VAL A 23 -90.97 -33.07 60.28
CA VAL A 23 -91.01 -32.87 61.75
C VAL A 23 -89.78 -32.06 62.20
N ASN A 24 -90.05 -30.81 62.59
CA ASN A 24 -89.52 -30.04 63.73
C ASN A 24 -88.10 -30.28 64.32
N SER A 25 -87.40 -29.15 64.48
CA SER A 25 -86.47 -28.77 65.57
C SER A 25 -84.96 -29.06 65.47
N THR A 26 -84.21 -27.95 65.54
CA THR A 26 -82.82 -27.72 66.03
C THR A 26 -81.64 -28.33 65.28
N GLU A 27 -80.81 -27.45 64.71
CA GLU A 27 -79.48 -27.70 64.14
C GLU A 27 -78.56 -28.51 65.09
N PRO A 28 -77.86 -29.53 64.56
CA PRO A 28 -76.58 -29.97 65.09
C PRO A 28 -75.45 -29.72 64.08
N ASP A 29 -74.28 -29.37 64.62
CA ASP A 29 -73.00 -29.14 63.94
C ASP A 29 -72.72 -30.06 62.73
N ASP A 30 -72.13 -29.50 61.67
CA ASP A 30 -71.68 -30.18 60.44
C ASP A 30 -70.88 -31.47 60.75
N VAL A 31 -71.52 -32.63 60.65
CA VAL A 31 -70.88 -33.95 60.72
C VAL A 31 -70.95 -34.59 59.34
N LEU A 32 -69.78 -34.95 58.78
CA LEU A 32 -69.73 -35.69 57.53
C LEU A 32 -69.84 -37.18 57.84
N VAL A 33 -70.86 -37.81 57.28
CA VAL A 33 -71.16 -39.22 57.52
C VAL A 33 -70.82 -40.01 56.26
N PHE A 34 -69.89 -40.94 56.37
CA PHE A 34 -69.55 -41.89 55.32
C PHE A 34 -70.19 -43.23 55.66
N TYR A 35 -70.91 -43.82 54.69
CA TYR A 35 -71.50 -45.13 54.85
C TYR A 35 -70.90 -46.11 53.86
N THR A 36 -70.73 -47.35 54.31
CA THR A 36 -70.39 -48.47 53.45
C THR A 36 -71.23 -49.70 53.82
N THR A 37 -71.72 -50.42 52.81
CA THR A 37 -72.54 -51.61 52.98
C THR A 37 -71.63 -52.85 53.05
N LEU A 38 -71.78 -53.64 54.12
CA LEU A 38 -71.05 -54.90 54.25
C LEU A 38 -71.71 -55.96 53.35
N SER A 39 -71.04 -56.26 52.25
CA SER A 39 -71.47 -57.24 51.24
C SER A 39 -71.98 -58.55 51.86
N GLY A 40 -73.23 -58.92 51.54
CA GLY A 40 -73.87 -60.17 51.98
C GLY A 40 -74.72 -60.08 53.24
N SER A 41 -74.91 -58.89 53.82
CA SER A 41 -75.78 -58.67 54.97
C SER A 41 -76.67 -57.43 54.80
N ALA A 42 -77.81 -57.37 55.51
CA ALA A 42 -78.71 -56.21 55.50
C ALA A 42 -78.23 -55.05 56.38
N TRP A 43 -76.96 -55.05 56.81
CA TRP A 43 -76.40 -54.07 57.73
C TRP A 43 -75.48 -53.06 57.02
N THR A 44 -75.64 -51.77 57.33
CA THR A 44 -74.80 -50.65 56.88
C THR A 44 -73.91 -50.18 58.03
N LEU A 45 -72.61 -50.01 57.79
CA LEU A 45 -71.71 -49.40 58.76
C LEU A 45 -71.50 -47.92 58.38
N GLY A 46 -71.92 -47.01 59.26
CA GLY A 46 -71.70 -45.58 59.12
C GLY A 46 -70.59 -45.11 60.05
N TYR A 47 -69.62 -44.36 59.53
CA TYR A 47 -68.63 -43.65 60.32
C TYR A 47 -68.87 -42.15 60.19
N ALA A 48 -69.15 -41.50 61.32
CA ALA A 48 -69.45 -40.09 61.40
C ALA A 48 -68.22 -39.34 61.93
N VAL A 49 -67.66 -38.44 61.11
CA VAL A 49 -66.53 -37.59 61.51
C VAL A 49 -67.01 -36.15 61.61
N PRO A 50 -66.81 -35.47 62.74
CA PRO A 50 -67.10 -34.05 62.85
C PRO A 50 -66.32 -33.27 61.79
N ALA A 51 -66.98 -32.46 60.94
CA ALA A 51 -66.33 -31.74 59.85
C ALA A 51 -65.25 -30.77 60.36
N ALA A 52 -65.35 -30.35 61.62
CA ALA A 52 -64.33 -29.58 62.34
C ALA A 52 -62.95 -30.28 62.37
N ASN A 53 -62.90 -31.61 62.55
CA ASN A 53 -61.63 -32.35 62.62
C ASN A 53 -60.94 -32.48 61.26
N LEU A 54 -61.71 -32.54 60.17
CA LEU A 54 -61.16 -32.56 58.81
C LEU A 54 -60.70 -31.17 58.35
N ARG A 55 -61.49 -30.11 58.62
CA ARG A 55 -61.10 -28.70 58.37
C ARG A 55 -59.84 -28.32 59.14
N ALA A 56 -59.72 -28.74 60.40
CA ALA A 56 -58.54 -28.50 61.23
C ALA A 56 -57.27 -29.15 60.66
N SER A 57 -57.38 -30.34 60.04
CA SER A 57 -56.22 -31.03 59.42
C SER A 57 -55.87 -30.51 58.03
N LEU A 58 -56.84 -29.98 57.26
CA LEU A 58 -56.64 -29.51 55.88
C LEU A 58 -56.27 -28.02 55.76
N MET A 59 -56.69 -27.17 56.70
CA MET A 59 -56.30 -25.75 56.74
C MET A 59 -54.79 -25.50 56.70
N PRO A 60 -53.95 -26.17 57.53
CA PRO A 60 -52.50 -25.96 57.49
C PRO A 60 -51.86 -26.44 56.17
N LEU A 61 -52.45 -27.44 55.50
CA LEU A 61 -51.98 -27.92 54.19
C LEU A 61 -52.22 -26.89 53.07
N ASN A 62 -53.41 -26.28 53.04
CA ASN A 62 -53.76 -25.22 52.09
C ASN A 62 -52.97 -23.92 52.35
N ALA A 63 -52.75 -23.58 53.63
CA ALA A 63 -51.90 -22.46 54.00
C ALA A 63 -50.44 -22.68 53.56
N GLY A 64 -49.89 -23.90 53.75
CA GLY A 64 -48.56 -24.26 53.29
C GLY A 64 -48.39 -24.18 51.77
N ALA A 65 -49.39 -24.66 51.01
CA ALA A 65 -49.39 -24.55 49.55
C ALA A 65 -49.44 -23.09 49.06
N ALA A 66 -50.22 -22.23 49.71
CA ALA A 66 -50.28 -20.80 49.39
C ALA A 66 -48.95 -20.08 49.68
N VAL A 67 -48.30 -20.39 50.81
CA VAL A 67 -46.96 -19.87 51.14
C VAL A 67 -45.94 -20.34 50.12
N MET A 68 -45.97 -21.61 49.71
CA MET A 68 -45.07 -22.16 48.71
C MET A 68 -45.28 -21.53 47.32
N ALA A 69 -46.52 -21.27 46.93
CA ALA A 69 -46.84 -20.57 45.69
C ALA A 69 -46.33 -19.11 45.69
N LEU A 70 -46.44 -18.40 46.81
CA LEU A 70 -45.90 -17.04 46.97
C LEU A 70 -44.36 -17.03 46.94
N LEU A 71 -43.70 -18.03 47.54
CA LEU A 71 -42.25 -18.18 47.48
C LEU A 71 -41.76 -18.51 46.06
N LEU A 72 -42.48 -19.37 45.35
CA LEU A 72 -42.16 -19.68 43.94
C LEU A 72 -42.36 -18.44 43.06
N ALA A 73 -43.49 -17.74 43.20
CA ALA A 73 -43.77 -16.52 42.45
C ALA A 73 -42.73 -15.42 42.72
N SER A 74 -42.31 -15.23 43.98
CA SER A 74 -41.26 -14.26 44.32
C SER A 74 -39.89 -14.69 43.77
N SER A 75 -39.53 -15.97 43.82
CA SER A 75 -38.28 -16.48 43.24
C SER A 75 -38.23 -16.34 41.71
N LEU A 76 -39.35 -16.61 41.02
CA LEU A 76 -39.50 -16.40 39.58
C LEU A 76 -39.42 -14.91 39.22
N GLY A 77 -40.05 -14.04 40.01
CA GLY A 77 -39.94 -12.59 39.85
C GLY A 77 -38.50 -12.09 39.98
N LEU A 78 -37.76 -12.57 40.97
CA LEU A 78 -36.34 -12.25 41.15
C LEU A 78 -35.47 -12.76 39.99
N LEU A 79 -35.75 -13.97 39.48
CA LEU A 79 -35.08 -14.54 38.31
C LEU A 79 -35.32 -13.70 37.05
N CYS A 80 -36.57 -13.36 36.75
CA CYS A 80 -36.93 -12.51 35.62
C CYS A 80 -36.29 -11.12 35.73
N TRP A 81 -36.31 -10.53 36.93
CA TRP A 81 -35.64 -9.25 37.20
C TRP A 81 -34.13 -9.35 36.97
N SER A 82 -33.48 -10.41 37.48
CA SER A 82 -32.05 -10.63 37.30
C SER A 82 -31.66 -10.81 35.83
N PHE A 83 -32.46 -11.57 35.06
CA PHE A 83 -32.24 -11.80 33.65
C PHE A 83 -32.44 -10.51 32.83
N TRP A 84 -33.48 -9.73 33.15
CA TRP A 84 -33.70 -8.42 32.55
C TRP A 84 -32.55 -7.45 32.83
N CYS A 85 -32.07 -7.38 34.08
CA CYS A 85 -30.91 -6.58 34.44
C CYS A 85 -29.64 -7.04 33.69
N GLN A 86 -29.44 -8.36 33.52
CA GLN A 86 -28.30 -8.91 32.80
C GLN A 86 -28.36 -8.61 31.30
N HIS A 87 -29.55 -8.71 30.68
CA HIS A 87 -29.77 -8.37 29.28
C HIS A 87 -29.48 -6.88 29.02
N GLN A 88 -29.99 -6.00 29.88
CA GLN A 88 -29.72 -4.57 29.81
C GLN A 88 -28.23 -4.24 29.97
N ARG A 89 -27.51 -5.01 30.79
CA ARG A 89 -26.05 -4.87 30.93
C ARG A 89 -25.32 -5.31 29.67
N LEU A 90 -25.73 -6.45 29.09
CA LEU A 90 -25.15 -6.96 27.84
C LEU A 90 -25.33 -5.97 26.68
N GLU A 91 -26.52 -5.38 26.53
CA GLU A 91 -26.78 -4.38 25.48
C GLU A 91 -25.91 -3.13 25.65
N ARG A 92 -25.73 -2.65 26.88
CA ARG A 92 -24.83 -1.51 27.16
C ARG A 92 -23.38 -1.85 26.87
N ASP A 93 -22.93 -3.04 27.26
CA ASP A 93 -21.57 -3.50 27.01
C ASP A 93 -21.33 -3.65 25.50
N ASN A 94 -22.28 -4.20 24.74
CA ASN A 94 -22.21 -4.30 23.28
C ASN A 94 -22.16 -2.93 22.61
N ALA A 95 -23.05 -2.01 22.97
CA ALA A 95 -23.05 -0.65 22.42
C ALA A 95 -21.72 0.07 22.71
N THR A 96 -21.17 -0.11 23.91
CA THR A 96 -19.86 0.44 24.29
C THR A 96 -18.72 -0.19 23.48
N LEU A 97 -18.79 -1.50 23.22
CA LEU A 97 -17.80 -2.20 22.39
C LEU A 97 -17.87 -1.74 20.94
N GLU A 98 -19.05 -1.63 20.36
CA GLU A 98 -19.25 -1.11 19.00
C GLU A 98 -18.71 0.32 18.86
N GLN A 99 -18.99 1.18 19.85
CA GLN A 99 -18.43 2.53 19.88
C GLN A 99 -16.90 2.50 19.93
N ARG A 100 -16.30 1.68 20.81
CA ARG A 100 -14.83 1.56 20.87
C ARG A 100 -14.22 1.03 19.58
N VAL A 101 -14.86 0.06 18.92
CA VAL A 101 -14.39 -0.48 17.65
C VAL A 101 -14.42 0.61 16.58
N THR A 102 -15.51 1.36 16.48
CA THR A 102 -15.62 2.46 15.51
C THR A 102 -14.60 3.57 15.77
N GLU A 103 -14.42 3.99 17.02
CA GLU A 103 -13.40 4.97 17.42
C GLU A 103 -11.98 4.47 17.07
N ARG A 104 -11.62 3.24 17.44
CA ARG A 104 -10.31 2.66 17.12
C ARG A 104 -10.09 2.49 15.63
N THR A 105 -11.13 2.11 14.89
CA THR A 105 -11.03 1.97 13.43
C THR A 105 -10.79 3.34 12.78
N ALA A 106 -11.46 4.39 13.24
CA ALA A 106 -11.23 5.76 12.76
C ALA A 106 -9.82 6.28 13.12
N GLU A 107 -9.36 6.04 14.35
CA GLU A 107 -7.99 6.38 14.78
C GLU A 107 -6.93 5.66 13.92
N LEU A 108 -7.10 4.35 13.70
CA LEU A 108 -6.19 3.55 12.87
C LEU A 108 -6.17 4.05 11.42
N GLN A 109 -7.33 4.35 10.85
CA GLN A 109 -7.43 4.87 9.49
C GLN A 109 -6.75 6.25 9.37
N GLY A 110 -6.94 7.12 10.37
CA GLY A 110 -6.24 8.40 10.45
C GLY A 110 -4.72 8.24 10.53
N ALA A 111 -4.25 7.36 11.41
CA ALA A 111 -2.83 7.06 11.58
C ALA A 111 -2.21 6.46 10.30
N LEU A 112 -2.90 5.55 9.63
CA LEU A 112 -2.46 4.99 8.34
C LEU A 112 -2.33 6.06 7.26
N GLN A 113 -3.31 6.97 7.15
CA GLN A 113 -3.24 8.06 6.19
C GLN A 113 -2.07 9.00 6.50
N THR A 114 -1.84 9.31 7.78
CA THR A 114 -0.69 10.12 8.20
C THR A 114 0.62 9.43 7.84
N LEU A 115 0.77 8.14 8.15
CA LEU A 115 1.96 7.36 7.81
C LEU A 115 2.24 7.33 6.30
N GLN A 116 1.21 7.08 5.48
CA GLN A 116 1.33 7.11 4.02
C GLN A 116 1.80 8.48 3.51
N ASN A 117 1.20 9.57 4.01
CA ASN A 117 1.57 10.92 3.60
C ASN A 117 3.03 11.25 4.01
N THR A 118 3.43 10.87 5.23
CA THR A 118 4.81 11.05 5.70
C THR A 118 5.79 10.23 4.87
N GLN A 119 5.45 8.99 4.50
CA GLN A 119 6.28 8.15 3.65
C GLN A 119 6.53 8.78 2.28
N ILE A 120 5.48 9.30 1.62
CA ILE A 120 5.60 10.00 0.34
C ILE A 120 6.55 11.20 0.46
N GLN A 121 6.39 12.01 1.53
CA GLN A 121 7.27 13.16 1.77
C GLN A 121 8.73 12.75 1.99
N LEU A 122 8.98 11.65 2.71
CA LEU A 122 10.34 11.15 2.95
C LEU A 122 11.00 10.67 1.65
N VAL A 123 10.28 9.91 0.82
CA VAL A 123 10.78 9.46 -0.49
C VAL A 123 11.07 10.66 -1.39
N GLN A 124 10.20 11.66 -1.42
CA GLN A 124 10.42 12.87 -2.21
C GLN A 124 11.61 13.68 -1.68
N GLY A 125 11.75 13.80 -0.35
CA GLY A 125 12.90 14.44 0.28
C GLY A 125 14.22 13.77 -0.07
N GLU A 126 14.25 12.44 -0.10
CA GLU A 126 15.44 11.66 -0.51
C GLU A 126 15.78 11.87 -1.98
N LYS A 127 14.80 11.80 -2.90
CA LYS A 127 15.01 12.13 -4.32
C LYS A 127 15.57 13.53 -4.51
N MET A 128 15.04 14.52 -3.78
CA MET A 128 15.51 15.90 -3.86
C MET A 128 16.91 16.08 -3.26
N ALA A 129 17.26 15.32 -2.21
CA ALA A 129 18.60 15.34 -1.64
C ALA A 129 19.62 14.71 -2.60
N ALA A 130 19.30 13.57 -3.21
CA ALA A 130 20.12 12.94 -4.25
C ALA A 130 20.31 13.87 -5.45
N LEU A 131 19.23 14.54 -5.88
CA LEU A 131 19.31 15.57 -6.92
C LEU A 131 20.21 16.73 -6.50
N GLY A 132 20.03 17.24 -5.27
CA GLY A 132 20.82 18.33 -4.69
C GLY A 132 22.32 18.08 -4.73
N GLN A 133 22.75 16.85 -4.42
CA GLN A 133 24.15 16.44 -4.52
C GLN A 133 24.69 16.46 -5.97
N LEU A 134 23.82 16.25 -6.95
CA LEU A 134 24.16 16.27 -8.37
C LEU A 134 24.02 17.66 -9.01
N VAL A 135 23.30 18.62 -8.41
CA VAL A 135 23.00 19.93 -9.01
C VAL A 135 24.24 20.66 -9.51
N ALA A 136 25.33 20.69 -8.72
CA ALA A 136 26.57 21.35 -9.12
C ALA A 136 27.21 20.70 -10.36
N GLY A 137 27.16 19.37 -10.44
CA GLY A 137 27.67 18.62 -11.58
C GLY A 137 26.78 18.77 -12.82
N ILE A 138 25.45 18.78 -12.64
CA ILE A 138 24.47 18.92 -13.71
C ILE A 138 24.50 20.33 -14.30
N ALA A 139 24.61 21.37 -13.47
CA ALA A 139 24.76 22.74 -13.95
C ALA A 139 25.99 22.88 -14.85
N HIS A 140 27.12 22.29 -14.44
CA HIS A 140 28.33 22.28 -15.25
C HIS A 140 28.17 21.43 -16.53
N GLU A 141 27.48 20.30 -16.46
CA GLU A 141 27.17 19.41 -17.59
C GLU A 141 26.22 20.05 -18.61
N ILE A 142 25.32 20.95 -18.19
CA ILE A 142 24.44 21.73 -19.08
C ILE A 142 25.20 22.92 -19.66
N ASN A 143 26.01 23.61 -18.86
CA ASN A 143 26.77 24.77 -19.31
C ASN A 143 27.79 24.39 -20.40
N ASN A 144 28.41 23.22 -20.33
CA ASN A 144 29.40 22.77 -21.33
C ASN A 144 28.83 22.71 -22.77
N PRO A 145 27.79 21.91 -23.08
CA PRO A 145 27.17 21.91 -24.39
C PRO A 145 26.53 23.25 -24.75
N THR A 146 26.01 23.99 -23.77
CA THR A 146 25.45 25.33 -24.02
C THR A 146 26.54 26.29 -24.50
N ASN A 147 27.75 26.22 -23.94
CA ASN A 147 28.91 26.99 -24.42
C ASN A 147 29.35 26.53 -25.81
N PHE A 148 29.32 25.23 -26.12
CA PHE A 148 29.57 24.75 -27.47
C PHE A 148 28.54 25.21 -28.48
N ILE A 149 27.28 25.45 -28.07
CA ILE A 149 26.28 26.05 -28.95
C ILE A 149 26.57 27.55 -29.09
N TYR A 150 26.64 28.26 -27.97
CA TYR A 150 26.77 29.72 -27.94
C TYR A 150 28.05 30.24 -28.61
N GLY A 151 29.20 29.63 -28.34
CA GLY A 151 30.48 30.01 -28.94
C GLY A 151 30.48 29.80 -30.46
N ASN A 152 29.88 28.71 -30.90
CA ASN A 152 29.78 28.35 -32.30
C ASN A 152 28.77 29.18 -33.10
N VAL A 153 27.68 29.65 -32.48
CA VAL A 153 26.70 30.53 -33.15
C VAL A 153 27.36 31.79 -33.73
N THR A 154 28.36 32.33 -33.04
CA THR A 154 29.08 33.53 -33.51
C THR A 154 29.84 33.24 -34.80
N HIS A 155 30.60 32.14 -34.84
CA HIS A 155 31.34 31.71 -36.02
C HIS A 155 30.43 31.29 -37.17
N ALA A 156 29.34 30.59 -36.87
CA ALA A 156 28.33 30.25 -37.87
C ALA A 156 27.75 31.49 -38.55
N ARG A 157 27.53 32.58 -37.80
CA ARG A 157 27.09 33.86 -38.36
C ARG A 157 28.14 34.49 -39.26
N GLN A 158 29.42 34.48 -38.85
CA GLN A 158 30.52 35.00 -39.67
C GLN A 158 30.64 34.25 -41.01
N TYR A 159 30.58 32.92 -40.99
CA TYR A 159 30.60 32.11 -42.21
C TYR A 159 29.38 32.35 -43.10
N LEU A 160 28.19 32.55 -42.51
CA LEU A 160 27.00 32.91 -43.27
C LEU A 160 27.16 34.29 -43.97
N ASP A 161 27.73 35.27 -43.28
CA ASP A 161 27.98 36.61 -43.83
C ASP A 161 29.01 36.58 -44.97
N GLU A 162 30.09 35.80 -44.82
CA GLU A 162 31.09 35.58 -45.88
C GLU A 162 30.50 34.89 -47.10
N LEU A 163 29.69 33.85 -46.90
CA LEU A 163 28.96 33.18 -47.99
C LEU A 163 28.00 34.14 -48.70
N ASN A 164 27.24 34.95 -47.96
CA ASN A 164 26.35 35.96 -48.54
C ASN A 164 27.11 37.00 -49.35
N ARG A 165 28.28 37.45 -48.87
CA ARG A 165 29.14 38.39 -49.58
C ARG A 165 29.66 37.79 -50.89
N LEU A 166 30.13 36.54 -50.86
CA LEU A 166 30.59 35.81 -52.04
C LEU A 166 29.44 35.63 -53.05
N LEU A 167 28.26 35.23 -52.58
CA LEU A 167 27.08 35.02 -53.44
C LEU A 167 26.62 36.33 -54.10
N THR A 168 26.67 37.44 -53.37
CA THR A 168 26.37 38.79 -53.89
C THR A 168 27.38 39.25 -54.94
N ALA A 169 28.67 38.96 -54.73
CA ALA A 169 29.74 39.32 -55.66
C ALA A 169 29.79 38.42 -56.91
N LEU A 170 29.42 37.14 -56.79
CA LEU A 170 29.35 36.21 -57.91
C LEU A 170 28.20 36.52 -58.87
N LEU A 171 27.06 36.99 -58.37
CA LEU A 171 25.86 37.25 -59.19
C LEU A 171 26.10 38.20 -60.39
N PRO A 172 26.79 39.35 -60.26
CA PRO A 172 27.13 40.20 -61.40
C PRO A 172 28.24 39.63 -62.29
N LEU A 173 29.24 38.94 -61.72
CA LEU A 173 30.35 38.34 -62.49
C LEU A 173 29.89 37.17 -63.37
N ALA A 174 28.97 36.35 -62.87
CA ALA A 174 28.34 35.27 -63.62
C ALA A 174 27.54 35.81 -64.83
N ARG A 175 26.87 36.96 -64.70
CA ARG A 175 26.19 37.63 -65.82
C ARG A 175 27.15 38.14 -66.89
N GLN A 176 28.39 38.45 -66.52
CA GLN A 176 29.43 38.94 -67.43
C GLN A 176 30.31 37.83 -68.02
N SER A 177 30.08 36.56 -67.67
CA SER A 177 30.85 35.40 -68.14
C SER A 177 32.37 35.56 -67.97
N ASN A 178 32.82 36.02 -66.80
CA ASN A 178 34.24 36.16 -66.47
C ASN A 178 34.73 35.07 -65.49
N PRO A 179 35.11 33.87 -66.00
CA PRO A 179 35.45 32.72 -65.16
C PRO A 179 36.75 32.90 -64.34
N GLU A 180 37.71 33.70 -64.81
CA GLU A 180 38.96 33.96 -64.07
C GLU A 180 38.70 34.77 -62.79
N MET A 181 37.87 35.81 -62.87
CA MET A 181 37.50 36.62 -61.71
C MET A 181 36.68 35.82 -60.68
N VAL A 182 35.83 34.90 -61.17
CA VAL A 182 35.07 33.97 -60.32
C VAL A 182 36.01 33.01 -59.60
N ALA A 183 36.97 32.41 -60.30
CA ALA A 183 37.93 31.49 -59.70
C ALA A 183 38.81 32.19 -58.66
N ALA A 184 39.25 33.42 -58.92
CA ALA A 184 40.03 34.22 -57.97
C ALA A 184 39.23 34.53 -56.69
N LEU A 185 37.96 34.91 -56.83
CA LEU A 185 37.08 35.22 -55.70
C LEU A 185 36.75 33.97 -54.85
N VAL A 186 36.55 32.82 -55.49
CA VAL A 186 36.31 31.54 -54.78
C VAL A 186 37.56 31.09 -54.01
N ALA A 187 38.75 31.30 -54.59
CA ALA A 187 40.02 31.01 -53.93
C ALA A 187 40.31 31.95 -52.75
N ASP A 188 40.00 33.24 -52.87
CA ASP A 188 40.19 34.26 -51.82
C ASP A 188 39.40 33.96 -50.54
N VAL A 189 38.22 33.35 -50.67
CA VAL A 189 37.34 32.98 -49.54
C VAL A 189 37.66 31.59 -48.98
N GLU A 190 38.60 30.84 -49.59
CA GLU A 190 38.91 29.46 -49.23
C GLU A 190 37.63 28.61 -49.09
N LEU A 191 36.75 28.65 -50.10
CA LEU A 191 35.39 28.14 -50.03
C LEU A 191 35.28 26.69 -49.52
N ASP A 192 36.22 25.81 -49.90
CA ASP A 192 36.26 24.41 -49.46
C ASP A 192 36.51 24.28 -47.94
N PHE A 193 37.39 25.12 -47.39
CA PHE A 193 37.62 25.19 -45.95
C PHE A 193 36.38 25.70 -45.22
N LEU A 194 35.80 26.80 -45.71
CA LEU A 194 34.61 27.40 -45.10
C LEU A 194 33.43 26.43 -45.07
N GLN A 195 33.13 25.75 -46.18
CA GLN A 195 32.06 24.76 -46.22
C GLN A 195 32.32 23.58 -45.27
N GLY A 196 33.55 23.06 -45.27
CA GLY A 196 33.94 21.95 -44.40
C GLY A 196 33.87 22.31 -42.92
N ASP A 197 34.35 23.49 -42.55
CA ASP A 197 34.33 23.94 -41.16
C ASP A 197 32.91 24.29 -40.71
N PHE A 198 32.13 25.01 -41.51
CA PHE A 198 30.73 25.33 -41.21
C PHE A 198 29.88 24.06 -40.94
N ALA A 199 30.08 22.99 -41.72
CA ALA A 199 29.41 21.71 -41.49
C ALA A 199 29.80 21.05 -40.16
N LYS A 200 31.10 21.05 -39.81
CA LYS A 200 31.58 20.56 -38.50
C LYS A 200 31.00 21.38 -37.36
N LEU A 201 30.90 22.68 -37.55
CA LEU A 201 30.39 23.64 -36.59
C LEU A 201 28.91 23.40 -36.28
N LEU A 202 28.07 23.23 -37.32
CA LEU A 202 26.67 22.84 -37.19
C LEU A 202 26.52 21.49 -36.48
N THR A 203 27.35 20.50 -36.84
CA THR A 203 27.35 19.17 -36.21
C THR A 203 27.70 19.26 -34.72
N SER A 204 28.69 20.08 -34.36
CA SER A 204 29.06 20.32 -32.95
C SER A 204 27.92 20.96 -32.16
N MET A 205 27.22 21.94 -32.73
CA MET A 205 26.07 22.57 -32.08
C MET A 205 24.91 21.59 -31.91
N GLN A 206 24.64 20.75 -32.91
CA GLN A 206 23.60 19.72 -32.85
C GLN A 206 23.88 18.70 -31.74
N HIS A 207 25.11 18.17 -31.64
CA HIS A 207 25.50 17.30 -30.54
C HIS A 207 25.38 17.98 -29.17
N GLY A 208 25.75 19.27 -29.09
CA GLY A 208 25.54 20.06 -27.88
C GLY A 208 24.06 20.12 -27.48
N ALA A 209 23.18 20.45 -28.43
CA ALA A 209 21.75 20.57 -28.18
C ALA A 209 21.11 19.23 -27.79
N GLU A 210 21.48 18.14 -28.45
CA GLU A 210 21.02 16.79 -28.13
C GLU A 210 21.46 16.36 -26.73
N ARG A 211 22.72 16.64 -26.36
CA ARG A 211 23.22 16.38 -25.00
C ARG A 211 22.43 17.16 -23.96
N THR A 212 22.21 18.46 -24.16
CA THR A 212 21.41 19.28 -23.23
C THR A 212 20.00 18.72 -23.09
N ARG A 213 19.35 18.35 -24.20
CA ARG A 213 18.02 17.73 -24.19
C ARG A 213 18.02 16.45 -23.37
N ASN A 214 18.99 15.57 -23.57
CA ASN A 214 19.08 14.28 -22.87
C ASN A 214 19.27 14.48 -21.37
N ILE A 215 20.11 15.43 -20.94
CA ILE A 215 20.29 15.77 -19.52
C ILE A 215 18.96 16.24 -18.91
N VAL A 216 18.26 17.17 -19.56
CA VAL A 216 16.98 17.71 -19.06
C VAL A 216 15.90 16.63 -19.01
N LEU A 217 15.83 15.75 -20.01
CA LEU A 217 14.88 14.63 -20.03
C LEU A 217 15.16 13.63 -18.90
N SER A 218 16.43 13.26 -18.67
CA SER A 218 16.81 12.37 -17.59
C SER A 218 16.48 12.99 -16.22
N LEU A 219 16.75 14.28 -16.02
CA LEU A 219 16.41 15.02 -14.80
C LEU A 219 14.90 15.00 -14.55
N ARG A 220 14.11 15.31 -15.59
CA ARG A 220 12.64 15.35 -15.51
C ARG A 220 12.06 13.97 -15.20
N ASN A 221 12.60 12.92 -15.83
CA ASN A 221 12.15 11.55 -15.60
C ASN A 221 12.44 11.09 -14.17
N PHE A 222 13.58 11.51 -13.59
CA PHE A 222 13.93 11.23 -12.20
C PHE A 222 13.08 12.01 -11.19
N ALA A 223 12.82 13.30 -11.46
CA ALA A 223 12.07 14.18 -10.56
C ALA A 223 10.56 13.93 -10.54
N ARG A 224 10.02 13.11 -11.46
CA ARG A 224 8.59 12.87 -11.53
C ARG A 224 8.13 11.98 -10.38
N LEU A 225 7.00 12.36 -9.78
CA LEU A 225 6.26 11.53 -8.83
C LEU A 225 5.95 10.16 -9.47
N ASP A 226 6.00 9.11 -8.66
CA ASP A 226 5.88 7.70 -9.05
C ASP A 226 4.46 7.29 -9.53
N GLU A 227 3.75 8.18 -10.22
CA GLU A 227 2.44 7.93 -10.83
C GLU A 227 2.53 7.26 -12.21
N ALA A 228 3.72 6.80 -12.62
CA ALA A 228 3.82 6.04 -13.86
C ALA A 228 3.18 4.66 -13.66
N PRO A 229 2.16 4.28 -14.46
CA PRO A 229 1.69 2.90 -14.45
C PRO A 229 2.85 1.96 -14.81
N GLN A 230 2.72 0.69 -14.42
CA GLN A 230 3.67 -0.34 -14.87
C GLN A 230 3.79 -0.33 -16.39
N LYS A 231 5.01 -0.44 -16.89
CA LYS A 231 5.32 -0.44 -18.33
C LYS A 231 6.35 -1.49 -18.63
N ALA A 232 6.18 -2.14 -19.77
CA ALA A 232 7.23 -2.94 -20.39
C ALA A 232 8.37 -2.01 -20.82
N VAL A 233 9.53 -2.12 -20.16
CA VAL A 233 10.70 -1.30 -20.42
C VAL A 233 11.96 -2.14 -20.52
N ASN A 234 12.95 -1.61 -21.26
CA ASN A 234 14.31 -2.13 -21.26
C ASN A 234 15.05 -1.57 -20.04
N LEU A 235 15.55 -2.46 -19.17
CA LEU A 235 16.29 -2.04 -17.98
C LEU A 235 17.66 -1.43 -18.31
N HIS A 236 18.27 -1.79 -19.44
CA HIS A 236 19.53 -1.17 -19.87
C HIS A 236 19.35 0.32 -20.12
N ASP A 237 18.23 0.74 -20.72
CA ASP A 237 17.94 2.16 -20.95
C ASP A 237 17.89 2.93 -19.61
N GLY A 238 17.34 2.32 -18.56
CA GLY A 238 17.29 2.90 -17.22
C GLY A 238 18.66 3.06 -16.56
N ILE A 239 19.52 2.05 -16.72
CA ILE A 239 20.91 2.08 -16.25
C ILE A 239 21.70 3.16 -17.00
N ASP A 240 21.60 3.19 -18.33
CA ASP A 240 22.35 4.13 -19.17
C ASP A 240 21.90 5.58 -18.98
N GLN A 241 20.61 5.81 -18.74
CA GLN A 241 20.10 7.13 -18.32
C GLN A 241 20.70 7.56 -16.99
N THR A 242 20.76 6.65 -16.02
CA THR A 242 21.38 6.93 -14.71
C THR A 242 22.88 7.21 -14.83
N LEU A 243 23.61 6.42 -15.63
CA LEU A 243 25.03 6.68 -15.92
C LEU A 243 25.24 8.03 -16.61
N THR A 244 24.33 8.45 -17.47
CA THR A 244 24.37 9.76 -18.12
C THR A 244 24.25 10.90 -17.10
N LEU A 245 23.34 10.76 -16.12
CA LEU A 245 23.21 11.71 -15.00
C LEU A 245 24.48 11.78 -14.13
N LEU A 246 25.19 10.66 -13.99
CA LEU A 246 26.43 10.55 -13.22
C LEU A 246 27.70 10.82 -14.05
N SER A 247 27.56 11.18 -15.33
CA SER A 247 28.69 11.29 -16.26
C SER A 247 29.81 12.22 -15.77
N ASN A 248 29.48 13.33 -15.09
CA ASN A 248 30.49 14.22 -14.55
C ASN A 248 31.33 13.55 -13.46
N ARG A 249 30.70 12.81 -12.54
CA ARG A 249 31.41 12.07 -11.49
C ARG A 249 32.28 10.97 -12.10
N LEU A 250 31.77 10.27 -13.11
CA LEU A 250 32.50 9.22 -13.82
C LEU A 250 33.75 9.74 -14.55
N LYS A 251 33.72 10.98 -15.07
CA LYS A 251 34.88 11.60 -15.75
C LYS A 251 36.10 11.79 -14.84
N HIS A 252 35.96 11.69 -13.51
CA HIS A 252 37.06 11.82 -12.55
C HIS A 252 37.94 10.54 -12.48
N GLY A 253 38.08 9.82 -13.59
CA GLY A 253 38.96 8.65 -13.71
C GLY A 253 38.32 7.30 -13.39
N VAL A 254 36.99 7.21 -13.32
CA VAL A 254 36.28 5.94 -13.07
C VAL A 254 36.12 5.16 -14.37
N LYS A 255 36.65 3.94 -14.41
CA LYS A 255 36.45 3.01 -15.52
C LYS A 255 35.11 2.29 -15.36
N VAL A 256 34.20 2.45 -16.32
CA VAL A 256 32.91 1.75 -16.33
C VAL A 256 32.97 0.56 -17.29
N ILE A 257 32.80 -0.65 -16.76
CA ILE A 257 32.72 -1.91 -17.51
C ILE A 257 31.26 -2.33 -17.59
N ARG A 258 30.72 -2.45 -18.81
CA ARG A 258 29.33 -2.87 -19.07
C ARG A 258 29.33 -4.27 -19.65
N ASN A 259 28.94 -5.25 -18.84
CA ASN A 259 28.74 -6.63 -19.24
C ASN A 259 27.24 -6.88 -19.38
N TYR A 260 26.63 -6.32 -20.43
CA TYR A 260 25.19 -6.46 -20.64
C TYR A 260 24.89 -7.78 -21.33
N GLY A 261 24.20 -8.67 -20.62
CA GLY A 261 23.56 -9.84 -21.20
C GLY A 261 22.28 -9.47 -21.93
N ASN A 262 21.67 -10.44 -22.62
CA ASN A 262 20.38 -10.22 -23.26
C ASN A 262 19.27 -10.25 -22.19
N LEU A 263 18.61 -9.12 -21.96
CA LEU A 263 17.47 -9.00 -21.06
C LEU A 263 16.18 -8.82 -21.87
N PRO A 264 15.10 -9.55 -21.56
CA PRO A 264 13.79 -9.24 -22.13
C PRO A 264 13.23 -7.94 -21.54
N LEU A 265 12.16 -7.42 -22.15
CA LEU A 265 11.42 -6.29 -21.59
C LEU A 265 10.75 -6.69 -20.28
N MET A 266 10.83 -5.83 -19.27
CA MET A 266 10.23 -6.04 -17.96
C MET A 266 9.02 -5.13 -17.76
N GLU A 267 7.90 -5.69 -17.29
CA GLU A 267 6.81 -4.88 -16.76
C GLU A 267 7.13 -4.41 -15.34
N CYS A 268 7.49 -3.14 -15.18
CA CYS A 268 7.92 -2.60 -13.89
C CYS A 268 7.53 -1.12 -13.73
N TYR A 269 7.85 -0.54 -12.58
CA TYR A 269 7.76 0.89 -12.32
C TYR A 269 9.12 1.56 -12.66
N PRO A 270 9.27 2.21 -13.83
CA PRO A 270 10.60 2.58 -14.31
C PRO A 270 11.27 3.66 -13.46
N SER A 271 10.51 4.62 -12.91
CA SER A 271 11.04 5.66 -12.03
C SER A 271 11.62 5.09 -10.74
N GLN A 272 10.95 4.08 -10.18
CA GLN A 272 11.39 3.41 -8.96
C GLN A 272 12.67 2.60 -9.21
N LEU A 273 12.75 1.79 -10.27
CA LEU A 273 13.99 1.06 -10.57
C LEU A 273 15.15 1.98 -10.92
N ASN A 274 14.90 3.09 -11.63
CA ASN A 274 15.94 4.10 -11.88
C ASN A 274 16.47 4.72 -10.57
N GLN A 275 15.62 4.88 -9.55
CA GLN A 275 16.05 5.33 -8.22
C GLN A 275 16.95 4.29 -7.54
N VAL A 276 16.64 3.00 -7.67
CA VAL A 276 17.51 1.92 -7.20
C VAL A 276 18.88 2.01 -7.86
N PHE A 277 18.92 2.10 -9.20
CA PHE A 277 20.18 2.21 -9.94
C PHE A 277 20.97 3.44 -9.52
N MET A 278 20.32 4.59 -9.37
CA MET A 278 20.96 5.82 -8.89
C MET A 278 21.61 5.61 -7.53
N ASN A 279 20.88 5.04 -6.58
CA ASN A 279 21.37 4.85 -5.22
C ASN A 279 22.56 3.90 -5.15
N LEU A 280 22.53 2.80 -5.91
CA LEU A 280 23.64 1.85 -5.97
C LEU A 280 24.88 2.46 -6.64
N LEU A 281 24.70 3.16 -7.76
CA LEU A 281 25.79 3.79 -8.50
C LEU A 281 26.43 4.93 -7.71
N VAL A 282 25.63 5.79 -7.07
CA VAL A 282 26.15 6.87 -6.22
C VAL A 282 26.92 6.30 -5.02
N ASN A 283 26.42 5.23 -4.39
CA ASN A 283 27.12 4.61 -3.27
C ASN A 283 28.46 4.00 -3.68
N ALA A 284 28.52 3.33 -4.83
CA ALA A 284 29.77 2.83 -5.41
C ALA A 284 30.79 3.96 -5.64
N LEU A 285 30.36 5.06 -6.26
CA LEU A 285 31.22 6.22 -6.52
C LEU A 285 31.70 6.89 -5.22
N ASP A 286 30.80 7.11 -4.27
CA ASP A 286 31.15 7.70 -2.97
C ASP A 286 32.17 6.84 -2.21
N ALA A 287 32.02 5.51 -2.24
CA ALA A 287 32.93 4.59 -1.58
C ALA A 287 34.34 4.64 -2.22
N MET A 288 34.41 4.62 -3.54
CA MET A 288 35.68 4.69 -4.28
C MET A 288 36.39 6.04 -4.09
N GLU A 289 35.64 7.15 -4.10
CA GLU A 289 36.15 8.51 -3.89
C GLU A 289 36.68 8.70 -2.46
N ALA A 290 35.91 8.28 -1.44
CA ALA A 290 36.31 8.42 -0.04
C ALA A 290 37.58 7.65 0.31
N ALA A 291 37.79 6.48 -0.32
CA ALA A 291 38.98 5.67 -0.13
C ALA A 291 40.17 6.08 -1.02
N SER A 292 40.00 7.07 -1.93
CA SER A 292 41.01 7.42 -2.93
C SER A 292 41.53 6.20 -3.70
N THR A 293 40.60 5.36 -4.13
CA THR A 293 40.87 4.06 -4.76
C THR A 293 41.75 4.24 -6.00
N SER A 294 42.82 3.45 -6.12
CA SER A 294 43.67 3.45 -7.31
C SER A 294 42.93 2.76 -8.47
N GLN A 295 42.78 3.47 -9.59
CA GLN A 295 42.02 3.01 -10.77
C GLN A 295 40.59 2.57 -10.43
N PRO A 296 39.73 3.51 -10.00
CA PRO A 296 38.37 3.20 -9.61
C PRO A 296 37.62 2.55 -10.78
N THR A 297 37.02 1.40 -10.54
CA THR A 297 36.37 0.58 -11.56
C THR A 297 34.98 0.19 -11.08
N LEU A 298 33.99 0.54 -11.89
CA LEU A 298 32.60 0.16 -11.71
C LEU A 298 32.24 -0.88 -12.78
N THR A 299 31.81 -2.06 -12.37
CA THR A 299 31.38 -3.15 -13.26
C THR A 299 29.89 -3.39 -13.11
N ILE A 300 29.15 -3.27 -14.21
CA ILE A 300 27.73 -3.56 -14.27
C ILE A 300 27.54 -4.82 -15.10
N THR A 301 27.02 -5.87 -14.48
CA THR A 301 26.73 -7.13 -15.15
C THR A 301 25.23 -7.36 -15.14
N THR A 302 24.66 -7.69 -16.28
CA THR A 302 23.25 -8.08 -16.38
C THR A 302 23.11 -9.42 -17.05
N GLY A 303 22.13 -10.20 -16.63
CA GLY A 303 21.85 -11.51 -17.21
C GLY A 303 20.48 -12.03 -16.82
N CYS A 304 20.12 -13.17 -17.38
CA CYS A 304 18.89 -13.87 -17.02
C CYS A 304 19.24 -15.29 -16.57
N VAL A 305 18.80 -15.67 -15.38
CA VAL A 305 18.98 -17.00 -14.82
C VAL A 305 17.72 -17.82 -15.11
N ALA A 306 17.93 -19.01 -15.71
CA ALA A 306 16.88 -19.97 -16.04
C ALA A 306 15.72 -19.45 -16.92
N GLY A 307 15.83 -18.25 -17.50
CA GLY A 307 14.75 -17.65 -18.31
C GLY A 307 13.55 -17.17 -17.50
N GLU A 308 13.67 -17.06 -16.17
CA GLU A 308 12.58 -16.68 -15.26
C GLU A 308 12.94 -15.46 -14.38
N GLN A 309 14.24 -15.25 -14.13
CA GLN A 309 14.72 -14.18 -13.25
C GLN A 309 15.80 -13.35 -13.95
N MET A 310 15.66 -12.04 -13.92
CA MET A 310 16.70 -11.10 -14.33
C MET A 310 17.61 -10.81 -13.15
N VAL A 311 18.90 -10.82 -13.42
CA VAL A 311 19.93 -10.53 -12.42
C VAL A 311 20.74 -9.34 -12.89
N LEU A 312 20.82 -8.32 -12.05
CA LEU A 312 21.62 -7.12 -12.27
C LEU A 312 22.60 -6.99 -11.10
N SER A 313 23.89 -6.93 -11.41
CA SER A 313 24.94 -6.78 -10.41
C SER A 313 25.73 -5.50 -10.66
N PHE A 314 25.90 -4.70 -9.60
CA PHE A 314 26.65 -3.46 -9.58
C PHE A 314 27.84 -3.64 -8.64
N SER A 315 29.04 -3.72 -9.21
CA SER A 315 30.27 -4.04 -8.49
C SER A 315 31.25 -2.87 -8.54
N ASP A 316 31.76 -2.46 -7.39
CA ASP A 316 32.84 -1.48 -7.25
C ASP A 316 34.10 -2.12 -6.67
N ASN A 317 35.25 -1.51 -6.92
CA ASN A 317 36.53 -1.90 -6.32
C ASN A 317 36.95 -0.98 -5.16
N GLY A 318 35.97 -0.41 -4.45
CA GLY A 318 36.21 0.44 -3.29
C GLY A 318 36.66 -0.34 -2.04
N PRO A 319 36.62 0.30 -0.85
CA PRO A 319 37.17 -0.27 0.38
C PRO A 319 36.35 -1.43 0.97
N GLY A 320 35.19 -1.74 0.38
CA GLY A 320 34.23 -2.67 0.95
C GLY A 320 33.45 -2.11 2.14
N ILE A 321 32.59 -2.96 2.70
CA ILE A 321 31.74 -2.68 3.86
C ILE A 321 32.13 -3.66 4.98
N PRO A 322 32.50 -3.17 6.18
CA PRO A 322 32.85 -4.01 7.31
C PRO A 322 31.70 -4.97 7.69
N PRO A 323 31.98 -6.23 8.06
CA PRO A 323 30.95 -7.23 8.38
C PRO A 323 29.93 -6.76 9.43
N GLU A 324 30.36 -5.99 10.44
CA GLU A 324 29.48 -5.45 11.48
C GLU A 324 28.45 -4.43 10.96
N GLN A 325 28.70 -3.82 9.80
CA GLN A 325 27.82 -2.82 9.20
C GLN A 325 26.87 -3.43 8.15
N GLN A 326 27.24 -4.57 7.53
CA GLN A 326 26.49 -5.17 6.42
C GLN A 326 25.04 -5.49 6.76
N ALA A 327 24.75 -5.92 8.00
CA ALA A 327 23.39 -6.21 8.44
C ALA A 327 22.49 -4.97 8.58
N ARG A 328 23.09 -3.78 8.73
CA ARG A 328 22.38 -2.53 9.05
C ARG A 328 22.29 -1.58 7.87
N ILE A 329 22.93 -1.87 6.74
CA ILE A 329 22.97 -0.94 5.60
C ILE A 329 21.60 -0.70 4.96
N PHE A 330 20.65 -1.61 5.17
CA PHE A 330 19.27 -1.48 4.73
C PHE A 330 18.36 -0.85 5.79
N ASP A 331 18.87 -0.59 6.99
CA ASP A 331 18.10 0.11 8.03
C ASP A 331 17.86 1.56 7.61
N PRO A 332 16.62 2.07 7.71
CA PRO A 332 16.35 3.48 7.45
C PRO A 332 17.23 4.40 8.30
N PHE A 333 17.75 5.46 7.66
CA PHE A 333 18.62 6.48 8.27
C PHE A 333 20.03 6.02 8.67
N PHE A 334 20.39 4.76 8.39
CA PHE A 334 21.77 4.31 8.58
C PHE A 334 22.69 4.89 7.51
N THR A 335 23.77 5.55 7.93
CA THR A 335 24.79 6.09 7.03
C THR A 335 26.14 6.20 7.73
N THR A 336 27.22 5.88 7.03
CA THR A 336 28.60 6.10 7.47
C THR A 336 29.17 7.44 6.95
N LYS A 337 28.43 8.11 6.06
CA LYS A 337 28.82 9.42 5.50
C LYS A 337 28.65 10.52 6.56
N ALA A 338 29.46 11.58 6.44
CA ALA A 338 29.39 12.73 7.34
C ALA A 338 27.98 13.37 7.40
N VAL A 339 27.67 14.04 8.52
CA VAL A 339 26.40 14.72 8.75
C VAL A 339 26.09 15.68 7.58
N GLY A 340 24.91 15.55 6.99
CA GLY A 340 24.46 16.34 5.84
C GLY A 340 24.93 15.83 4.46
N LYS A 341 25.79 14.79 4.38
CA LYS A 341 26.20 14.16 3.11
C LYS A 341 25.48 12.84 2.81
N GLY A 342 24.77 12.26 3.76
CA GLY A 342 23.98 11.05 3.53
C GLY A 342 22.67 11.13 4.31
N THR A 343 21.55 10.91 3.62
CA THR A 343 20.23 10.78 4.26
C THR A 343 20.05 9.43 4.94
N GLY A 344 20.86 8.42 4.58
CA GLY A 344 20.73 7.04 5.04
C GLY A 344 19.45 6.34 4.57
N LEU A 345 18.72 6.92 3.63
CA LEU A 345 17.45 6.38 3.14
C LEU A 345 17.60 5.60 1.83
N GLY A 346 18.66 5.83 1.05
CA GLY A 346 18.74 5.32 -0.32
C GLY A 346 18.73 3.79 -0.44
N LEU A 347 19.48 3.07 0.40
CA LEU A 347 19.49 1.60 0.39
C LEU A 347 18.21 1.00 0.99
N ALA A 348 17.63 1.64 2.02
CA ALA A 348 16.35 1.22 2.59
C ALA A 348 15.22 1.34 1.55
N ILE A 349 15.15 2.47 0.84
CA ILE A 349 14.20 2.69 -0.27
C ILE A 349 14.47 1.70 -1.41
N SER A 350 15.74 1.44 -1.72
CA SER A 350 16.11 0.48 -2.76
C SER A 350 15.60 -0.93 -2.43
N HIS A 351 15.78 -1.35 -1.18
CA HIS A 351 15.28 -2.63 -0.69
C HIS A 351 13.76 -2.70 -0.76
N GLN A 352 13.05 -1.65 -0.30
CA GLN A 352 11.59 -1.56 -0.41
C GLN A 352 11.11 -1.64 -1.86
N ILE A 353 11.72 -0.91 -2.79
CA ILE A 353 11.35 -0.94 -4.20
C ILE A 353 11.55 -2.34 -4.80
N VAL A 354 12.70 -2.96 -4.54
CA VAL A 354 13.01 -4.28 -5.15
C VAL A 354 12.14 -5.38 -4.53
N VAL A 355 12.06 -5.44 -3.20
CA VAL A 355 11.41 -6.53 -2.47
C VAL A 355 9.90 -6.35 -2.41
N GLU A 356 9.41 -5.18 -2.00
CA GLU A 356 7.97 -4.97 -1.78
C GLU A 356 7.23 -4.66 -3.08
N GLN A 357 7.80 -3.82 -3.96
CA GLN A 357 7.12 -3.36 -5.17
C GLN A 357 7.33 -4.28 -6.39
N HIS A 358 8.47 -4.98 -6.45
CA HIS A 358 8.82 -5.82 -7.61
C HIS A 358 8.97 -7.31 -7.26
N ALA A 359 8.70 -7.72 -6.01
CA ALA A 359 8.82 -9.10 -5.54
C ALA A 359 10.20 -9.73 -5.86
N GLY A 360 11.24 -8.91 -5.88
CA GLY A 360 12.62 -9.30 -6.15
C GLY A 360 13.42 -9.51 -4.87
N LYS A 361 14.75 -9.62 -5.03
CA LYS A 361 15.71 -9.63 -3.93
C LYS A 361 16.82 -8.64 -4.18
N LEU A 362 17.27 -7.98 -3.11
CA LEU A 362 18.45 -7.12 -3.11
C LEU A 362 19.38 -7.59 -2.01
N TYR A 363 20.59 -7.99 -2.38
CA TYR A 363 21.63 -8.43 -1.43
C TYR A 363 22.99 -7.90 -1.86
N LEU A 364 23.98 -8.08 -0.99
CA LEU A 364 25.36 -7.69 -1.25
C LEU A 364 26.35 -8.79 -0.93
N GLU A 365 27.49 -8.71 -1.60
CA GLU A 365 28.72 -9.39 -1.27
C GLU A 365 29.81 -8.33 -1.16
N SER A 366 30.45 -8.20 0.01
CA SER A 366 31.45 -7.17 0.23
C SER A 366 32.69 -7.71 0.92
N SER A 367 33.84 -7.22 0.45
CA SER A 367 35.17 -7.56 0.95
C SER A 367 36.07 -6.33 0.86
N PRO A 368 37.27 -6.32 1.47
CA PRO A 368 38.19 -5.18 1.38
C PRO A 368 38.65 -4.79 -0.04
N VAL A 369 38.32 -5.61 -1.05
CA VAL A 369 38.64 -5.33 -2.46
C VAL A 369 37.46 -4.76 -3.25
N GLY A 370 36.28 -4.60 -2.63
CA GLY A 370 35.10 -4.07 -3.29
C GLY A 370 33.77 -4.56 -2.74
N THR A 371 32.69 -3.94 -3.22
CA THR A 371 31.32 -4.36 -2.91
C THR A 371 30.57 -4.67 -4.20
N THR A 372 29.77 -5.73 -4.18
CA THR A 372 28.84 -6.06 -5.25
C THR A 372 27.44 -6.10 -4.69
N PHE A 373 26.56 -5.24 -5.19
CA PHE A 373 25.12 -5.33 -4.96
C PHE A 373 24.46 -6.10 -6.10
N THR A 374 23.63 -7.07 -5.77
CA THR A 374 22.91 -7.89 -6.75
C THR A 374 21.41 -7.76 -6.55
N LEU A 375 20.71 -7.47 -7.65
CA LEU A 375 19.26 -7.43 -7.75
C LEU A 375 18.79 -8.66 -8.52
N GLU A 376 17.89 -9.43 -7.93
CA GLU A 376 17.13 -10.48 -8.61
C GLU A 376 15.71 -9.98 -8.81
N LEU A 377 15.25 -9.92 -10.06
CA LEU A 377 13.93 -9.41 -10.43
C LEU A 377 13.17 -10.48 -11.23
N PRO A 378 11.92 -10.82 -10.86
CA PRO A 378 11.13 -11.80 -11.60
C PRO A 378 10.67 -11.23 -12.95
N LEU A 379 10.69 -12.03 -14.02
CA LEU A 379 10.29 -11.57 -15.36
C LEU A 379 8.79 -11.24 -15.46
N GLN A 380 7.97 -11.95 -14.70
CA GLN A 380 6.58 -11.62 -14.49
C GLN A 380 6.41 -11.29 -13.01
N PRO A 381 5.87 -10.11 -12.65
CA PRO A 381 5.47 -9.86 -11.29
C PRO A 381 4.51 -10.98 -10.89
N THR A 382 4.94 -11.85 -9.97
CA THR A 382 3.99 -12.79 -9.36
C THR A 382 2.98 -11.89 -8.67
N GLN A 383 1.73 -11.87 -9.13
CA GLN A 383 0.67 -11.14 -8.45
C GLN A 383 0.72 -11.59 -7.00
N SER A 384 1.20 -10.71 -6.11
CA SER A 384 1.17 -10.95 -4.69
C SER A 384 -0.30 -11.10 -4.32
N LEU A 385 -0.72 -12.34 -4.06
CA LEU A 385 -1.97 -12.66 -3.38
C LEU A 385 -1.84 -12.20 -1.93
N ALA A 386 -1.81 -10.89 -1.71
CA ALA A 386 -1.87 -10.30 -0.39
C ALA A 386 -2.87 -9.13 -0.41
N HIS A 387 -4.01 -9.38 0.24
CA HIS A 387 -4.95 -8.39 0.77
C HIS A 387 -5.91 -7.69 -0.20
N ASN A 388 -6.57 -8.46 -1.07
CA ASN A 388 -7.95 -8.16 -1.46
C ASN A 388 -8.86 -9.31 -1.02
N GLN A 389 -8.96 -9.55 0.29
CA GLN A 389 -10.18 -10.14 0.83
C GLN A 389 -11.26 -9.06 0.76
N THR A 390 -11.95 -9.06 -0.37
CA THR A 390 -13.27 -8.47 -0.51
C THR A 390 -14.12 -9.03 0.62
N VAL A 391 -14.46 -8.19 1.61
CA VAL A 391 -15.60 -8.48 2.48
C VAL A 391 -16.82 -8.42 1.58
N SER A 392 -17.16 -9.58 1.02
CA SER A 392 -18.42 -9.85 0.35
C SER A 392 -19.54 -9.52 1.32
N LEU A 393 -20.15 -8.35 1.14
CA LEU A 393 -21.42 -7.97 1.75
C LEU A 393 -22.40 -9.13 1.57
N LEU A 394 -22.77 -9.78 2.67
CA LEU A 394 -23.90 -10.71 2.72
C LEU A 394 -25.17 -9.96 2.28
N PRO A 395 -26.01 -10.52 1.41
CA PRO A 395 -27.29 -9.93 1.11
C PRO A 395 -28.19 -9.99 2.35
N SER A 396 -28.83 -8.85 2.64
CA SER A 396 -29.80 -8.67 3.70
C SER A 396 -30.93 -9.69 3.62
N LEU A 397 -31.11 -10.43 4.72
CA LEU A 397 -32.34 -11.15 5.00
C LEU A 397 -33.46 -10.12 5.23
N ALA A 398 -34.19 -9.81 4.16
CA ALA A 398 -35.46 -9.12 4.25
C ALA A 398 -36.48 -10.07 4.91
N VAL A 399 -36.72 -9.83 6.21
CA VAL A 399 -37.88 -10.34 6.93
C VAL A 399 -39.13 -9.78 6.23
N LYS A 400 -39.86 -10.67 5.54
CA LYS A 400 -41.22 -10.38 5.08
C LYS A 400 -42.12 -10.29 6.31
N THR A 401 -42.56 -9.08 6.64
CA THR A 401 -43.80 -8.87 7.37
C THR A 401 -44.97 -9.06 6.40
N GLY A 402 -45.78 -10.09 6.64
CA GLY A 402 -47.06 -10.36 5.99
C GLY A 402 -47.95 -11.07 6.99
#